data_AF-A0A9K3DLM0-F1
#
_entry.id   AF-A0A9K3DLM0-F1
#
_cell.length_a   1.000
_cell.length_b   1.000
_cell.length_c   1.000
_cell.angle_alpha   90.00
_cell.angle_beta   90.00
_cell.angle_gamma   90.00
#
_symmetry.space_group_name_H-M   'P 1'
#
loop_
_entity.id
_entity.type
_entity.pdbx_description
1 polymer ?
#
loop_
_entity_poly.entity_id
_entity_poly.type
_entity_poly.pdbx_seq_one_letter_code
_entity_poly.pdbx_strand_id
1 'polypeptide(L)'
;MIQSGYEKGCCQVYSIVQRDVLDECYSILGVEKLSIEEVQNIEWKILDEKMKKWIPAVKVVVKVLLFREKRLCEQVFSESELIKEISFVETAEGCVMRLLNFG
;
A
#
# COMPACT_ATOMS: atom_id res chain seq x y z
N MET A 1 22.52 -1.52 11.59
CA MET A 1 21.51 -0.44 11.42
C MET A 1 20.46 -0.49 12.51
N ILE A 2 19.65 -1.55 12.60
CA ILE A 2 18.64 -1.72 13.67
C ILE A 2 19.31 -1.81 15.05
N GLN A 3 20.26 -2.75 15.26
CA GLN A 3 21.01 -2.90 16.53
C GLN A 3 21.84 -1.68 16.94
N SER A 4 22.05 -0.72 16.04
CA SER A 4 22.82 0.50 16.29
C SER A 4 21.92 1.69 16.71
N GLY A 5 20.62 1.45 16.95
CA GLY A 5 19.66 2.47 17.40
C GLY A 5 19.02 3.32 16.30
N TYR A 6 19.28 3.03 15.01
CA TYR A 6 18.75 3.79 13.87
C TYR A 6 17.39 3.28 13.36
N GLU A 7 16.72 2.45 14.14
CA GLU A 7 15.48 1.76 13.77
C GLU A 7 14.38 2.70 13.26
N LYS A 8 14.19 3.86 13.89
CA LYS A 8 13.20 4.87 13.43
C LYS A 8 13.54 5.45 12.06
N GLY A 9 14.80 5.80 11.81
CA GLY A 9 15.24 6.31 10.52
C GLY A 9 15.14 5.25 9.42
N CYS A 10 15.42 3.98 9.75
CA CYS A 10 15.23 2.86 8.84
C CYS A 10 13.75 2.68 8.48
N CYS A 11 12.86 2.71 9.47
CA CYS A 11 11.40 2.64 9.27
C CYS A 11 10.93 3.75 8.33
N GLN A 12 11.35 5.00 8.56
CA GLN A 12 10.95 6.13 7.72
C GLN A 12 11.38 5.96 6.25
N VAL A 13 12.65 5.61 6.00
CA VAL A 13 13.16 5.40 4.65
C VAL A 13 12.46 4.21 3.99
N TYR A 14 12.26 3.12 4.74
CA TYR A 14 11.53 1.95 4.28
C TYR A 14 10.10 2.32 3.84
N SER A 15 9.35 3.03 4.68
CA SER A 15 7.97 3.47 4.37
C SER A 15 7.90 4.38 3.14
N ILE A 16 8.94 5.20 2.87
CA ILE A 16 9.01 6.03 1.65
C ILE A 16 9.19 5.16 0.41
N VAL A 17 10.22 4.29 0.41
CA VAL A 17 10.50 3.40 -0.74
C VAL A 17 9.29 2.51 -1.03
N GLN A 18 8.65 2.02 0.02
CA GLN A 18 7.51 1.14 -0.14
C GLN A 18 6.28 1.87 -0.70
N ARG A 19 6.11 3.16 -0.40
CA ARG A 19 5.09 3.99 -1.05
C ARG A 19 5.31 4.08 -2.56
N ASP A 20 6.55 4.28 -3.00
CA ASP A 20 6.88 4.35 -4.44
C ASP A 20 6.60 3.01 -5.14
N VAL A 21 6.97 1.89 -4.52
CA VAL A 21 6.66 0.54 -5.03
C VAL A 21 5.16 0.29 -5.13
N LEU A 22 4.39 0.73 -4.14
CA LEU A 22 2.93 0.60 -4.17
C LEU A 22 2.31 1.43 -5.28
N ASP A 23 2.79 2.65 -5.49
CA ASP A 23 2.35 3.52 -6.57
C ASP A 23 2.60 2.90 -7.94
N GLU A 24 3.75 2.24 -8.13
CA GLU A 24 4.06 1.47 -9.33
C GLU A 24 3.13 0.25 -9.47
N CYS A 25 2.90 -0.50 -8.38
CA CYS A 25 1.97 -1.64 -8.40
C CYS A 25 0.55 -1.23 -8.81
N TYR A 26 0.05 -0.10 -8.29
CA TYR A 26 -1.25 0.42 -8.68
C TYR A 26 -1.31 0.83 -10.15
N SER A 27 -0.23 1.45 -10.66
CA SER A 27 -0.11 1.77 -12.08
C SER A 27 -0.18 0.52 -12.96
N ILE A 28 0.56 -0.54 -12.60
CA ILE A 28 0.55 -1.83 -13.31
C ILE A 28 -0.83 -2.49 -13.27
N LEU A 29 -1.53 -2.41 -12.12
CA LEU A 29 -2.89 -2.93 -11.97
C LEU A 29 -3.95 -2.06 -12.66
N GLY A 30 -3.57 -0.93 -13.25
CA GLY A 30 -4.49 0.00 -13.91
C GLY A 30 -5.44 0.70 -12.94
N VAL A 31 -5.05 0.81 -11.67
CA VAL A 31 -5.79 1.55 -10.64
C VAL A 31 -5.31 2.99 -10.62
N GLU A 32 -6.18 3.88 -11.05
CA GLU A 32 -5.91 5.31 -11.03
C GLU A 32 -6.03 5.87 -9.61
N LYS A 33 -5.22 6.90 -9.33
CA LYS A 33 -5.35 7.67 -8.10
C LYS A 33 -6.51 8.63 -8.27
N LEU A 34 -7.62 8.35 -7.60
CA LEU A 34 -8.80 9.21 -7.57
C LEU A 34 -9.06 9.69 -6.15
N SER A 35 -9.54 10.92 -6.01
CA SER A 35 -10.16 11.41 -4.80
C SER A 35 -11.61 10.92 -4.71
N ILE A 36 -12.17 10.94 -3.50
CA ILE A 36 -13.59 10.62 -3.27
C ILE A 36 -14.50 11.54 -4.12
N GLU A 37 -14.14 12.81 -4.22
CA GLU A 37 -14.86 13.82 -5.00
C GLU A 37 -14.83 13.50 -6.50
N GLU A 38 -13.69 13.04 -7.03
CA GLU A 38 -13.59 12.63 -8.43
C GLU A 38 -14.47 11.40 -8.71
N VAL A 39 -14.47 10.41 -7.82
CA VAL A 39 -15.31 9.21 -7.95
C VAL A 39 -16.80 9.58 -7.97
N GLN A 40 -17.23 10.51 -7.13
CA GLN A 40 -18.62 10.97 -7.06
C GLN A 40 -19.07 11.76 -8.30
N ASN A 41 -18.15 12.40 -9.03
CA ASN A 41 -18.46 13.25 -10.18
C ASN A 41 -18.24 12.56 -11.54
N ILE A 42 -17.75 11.32 -11.56
CA ILE A 42 -17.52 10.56 -12.81
C ILE A 42 -18.84 10.05 -13.40
N GLU A 43 -18.96 10.09 -14.73
CA GLU A 43 -20.08 9.47 -15.46
C GLU A 43 -20.13 7.96 -15.18
N TRP A 44 -21.32 7.44 -14.89
CA TRP A 44 -21.54 6.03 -14.54
C TRP A 44 -20.83 5.03 -15.46
N LYS A 45 -20.87 5.27 -16.78
CA LYS A 45 -20.23 4.38 -17.75
C LYS A 45 -18.71 4.28 -17.58
N ILE A 46 -18.07 5.40 -17.23
CA ILE A 46 -16.62 5.46 -16.96
C ILE A 46 -16.33 4.83 -15.59
N LEU A 47 -17.19 5.05 -14.60
CA LEU A 47 -17.07 4.46 -13.27
C LEU A 47 -17.12 2.93 -13.32
N ASP A 48 -18.06 2.36 -14.07
CA ASP A 48 -18.21 0.90 -14.24
C ASP A 48 -16.93 0.26 -14.82
N GLU A 49 -16.32 0.88 -15.82
CA GLU A 49 -15.06 0.42 -16.41
C GLU A 49 -13.88 0.50 -15.42
N LYS A 50 -13.83 1.53 -14.58
CA LYS A 50 -12.83 1.63 -13.52
C LYS A 50 -13.07 0.60 -12.41
N MET A 51 -14.33 0.34 -12.03
CA MET A 51 -14.71 -0.70 -11.08
C MET A 51 -14.22 -2.08 -11.50
N LYS A 52 -14.34 -2.42 -12.79
CA LYS A 52 -13.87 -3.70 -13.34
C LYS A 52 -12.35 -3.91 -13.16
N LYS A 53 -11.56 -2.84 -13.12
CA LYS A 53 -10.11 -2.89 -12.81
C LYS A 53 -9.83 -2.86 -11.31
N TRP A 54 -10.61 -2.08 -10.56
CA TRP A 54 -10.44 -1.92 -9.12
C TRP A 54 -10.71 -3.23 -8.34
N ILE A 55 -11.79 -3.95 -8.65
CA ILE A 55 -12.16 -5.20 -7.95
C ILE A 55 -11.03 -6.26 -7.97
N PRO A 56 -10.45 -6.64 -9.13
CA PRO A 56 -9.33 -7.57 -9.14
C PRO A 56 -8.07 -6.99 -8.50
N ALA A 57 -7.82 -5.68 -8.62
CA ALA A 57 -6.68 -5.04 -7.99
C ALA A 57 -6.74 -5.12 -6.44
N VAL A 58 -7.90 -4.88 -5.83
CA VAL A 58 -8.10 -5.07 -4.38
C VAL A 58 -7.70 -6.49 -3.96
N LYS A 59 -8.11 -7.51 -4.74
CA LYS A 59 -7.75 -8.91 -4.45
C LYS A 59 -6.24 -9.12 -4.51
N VAL A 60 -5.55 -8.54 -5.49
CA VAL A 60 -4.09 -8.63 -5.61
C VAL A 60 -3.40 -7.92 -4.45
N VAL A 61 -3.82 -6.71 -4.09
CA VAL A 61 -3.23 -5.95 -2.99
C VAL A 61 -3.35 -6.73 -1.68
N VAL A 62 -4.56 -7.21 -1.36
CA VAL A 62 -4.82 -7.93 -0.10
C VAL A 62 -4.09 -9.27 -0.05
N LYS A 63 -4.11 -10.05 -1.14
CA LYS A 63 -3.54 -11.42 -1.13
C LYS A 63 -2.05 -11.48 -1.40
N VAL A 64 -1.52 -10.53 -2.17
CA VAL A 64 -0.14 -10.57 -2.66
C VAL A 64 0.69 -9.47 -2.02
N LEU A 65 0.29 -8.20 -2.15
CA LEU A 65 1.12 -7.08 -1.70
C LEU A 65 1.23 -7.04 -0.18
N LEU A 66 0.11 -7.10 0.55
CA LEU A 66 0.14 -7.09 2.02
C LEU A 66 0.86 -8.32 2.60
N PHE A 67 0.70 -9.48 1.96
CA PHE A 67 1.42 -10.69 2.40
C PHE A 67 2.93 -10.56 2.17
N ARG A 68 3.35 -10.09 0.98
CA ARG A 68 4.76 -9.81 0.68
C ARG A 68 5.32 -8.78 1.65
N GLU A 69 4.55 -7.74 1.94
CA GLU A 69 4.96 -6.67 2.82
C GLU A 69 5.20 -7.14 4.24
N LYS A 70 4.27 -7.94 4.79
CA LYS A 70 4.44 -8.55 6.10
C LYS A 70 5.74 -9.35 6.19
N ARG A 71 6.04 -10.16 5.17
CA ARG A 71 7.28 -10.95 5.10
C ARG A 71 8.52 -10.08 4.99
N LEU A 72 8.47 -8.97 4.26
CA LEU A 72 9.59 -8.04 4.16
C LEU A 72 9.86 -7.36 5.51
N CYS A 73 8.83 -6.90 6.20
CA CYS A 73 8.98 -6.34 7.55
C CYS A 73 9.58 -7.39 8.51
N GLU A 74 9.13 -8.65 8.46
CA GLU A 74 9.71 -9.77 9.24
C GLU A 74 11.21 -9.97 8.96
N GLN A 75 11.66 -9.78 7.72
CA GLN A 75 13.05 -9.96 7.33
C GLN A 75 13.93 -8.74 7.66
N VAL A 76 13.44 -7.53 7.40
CA VAL A 76 14.21 -6.28 7.57
C VAL A 76 14.31 -5.87 9.04
N PHE A 77 13.25 -6.13 9.82
CA PHE A 77 13.13 -5.74 11.22
C PHE A 77 13.06 -6.95 12.16
N SER A 78 13.73 -8.06 11.80
CA SER A 78 13.75 -9.31 12.58
C SER A 78 14.16 -9.14 14.05
N GLU A 79 14.97 -8.11 14.32
CA GLU A 79 15.54 -7.81 15.63
C GLU A 79 14.62 -6.96 16.53
N SER A 80 13.48 -6.46 16.02
CA SER A 80 12.58 -5.58 16.77
C SER A 80 11.11 -5.80 16.39
N GLU A 81 10.39 -6.51 17.25
CA GLU A 81 8.96 -6.83 17.06
C GLU A 81 8.10 -5.57 16.91
N LEU A 82 8.34 -4.55 17.75
CA LEU A 82 7.60 -3.29 17.72
C LEU A 82 7.81 -2.55 16.40
N ILE A 83 9.05 -2.46 15.92
CA ILE A 83 9.34 -1.75 14.67
C ILE A 83 8.77 -2.51 13.48
N LYS A 84 8.87 -3.85 13.48
CA LYS A 84 8.25 -4.70 12.47
C LYS A 84 6.75 -4.45 12.34
N GLU A 85 6.02 -4.40 13.47
CA GLU A 85 4.58 -4.12 13.46
C GLU A 85 4.29 -2.70 12.98
N ILE A 86 5.01 -1.70 13.48
CA ILE A 86 4.82 -0.30 13.09
C ILE A 86 5.05 -0.13 11.58
N SER A 87 6.17 -0.64 11.03
CA SER A 87 6.49 -0.51 9.60
C SER A 87 5.45 -1.21 8.71
N PHE A 88 4.96 -2.39 9.15
CA PHE A 88 3.90 -3.08 8.42
C PHE A 88 2.59 -2.28 8.42
N VAL A 89 2.17 -1.76 9.58
CA VAL A 89 0.93 -1.01 9.71
C VAL A 89 0.98 0.29 8.91
N GLU A 90 2.07 1.07 9.02
CA GLU A 90 2.23 2.32 8.25
C GLU A 90 2.12 2.06 6.74
N THR A 91 2.75 0.99 6.25
CA THR A 91 2.69 0.62 4.84
C THR A 91 1.30 0.13 4.45
N ALA A 92 0.71 -0.75 5.25
CA ALA A 92 -0.61 -1.33 4.97
C ALA A 92 -1.70 -0.26 4.98
N GLU A 93 -1.63 0.72 5.88
CA GLU A 93 -2.53 1.86 5.92
C GLU A 93 -2.44 2.67 4.62
N GLY A 94 -1.23 2.99 4.16
CA GLY A 94 -1.02 3.66 2.87
C GLY A 94 -1.57 2.87 1.68
N CYS A 95 -1.38 1.55 1.67
CA CYS A 95 -1.98 0.66 0.65
C CYS A 95 -3.50 0.78 0.65
N VAL A 96 -4.11 0.55 1.82
CA VAL A 96 -5.55 0.35 1.96
C VAL A 96 -6.29 1.67 1.74
N MET A 97 -5.77 2.79 2.26
CA MET A 97 -6.41 4.10 2.10
C MET A 97 -6.56 4.49 0.63
N ARG A 98 -5.56 4.17 -0.21
CA ARG A 98 -5.64 4.41 -1.66
C ARG A 98 -6.71 3.56 -2.34
N LEU A 99 -6.94 2.32 -1.90
CA LEU A 99 -8.03 1.49 -2.41
C LEU A 99 -9.40 2.01 -1.97
N LEU A 100 -9.51 2.45 -0.71
CA LEU A 100 -10.77 2.92 -0.13
C LEU A 100 -11.28 4.22 -0.73
N ASN A 101 -10.41 5.06 -1.30
CA ASN A 101 -10.86 6.26 -2.01
C ASN A 101 -11.84 5.98 -3.17
N PHE A 102 -11.87 4.74 -3.68
CA PHE A 102 -12.76 4.31 -4.74
C PHE A 102 -14.03 3.61 -4.23
N GLY A 103 -14.02 3.12 -2.98
CA GLY A 103 -15.05 2.23 -2.41
C GLY A 103 -16.03 2.91 -1.46
#